data_AF-M9Z705-F1
#
_entry.id   AF-M9Z705-F1
#
_cell.length_a   1.000
_cell.length_b   1.000
_cell.length_c   1.000
_cell.angle_alpha   90.00
_cell.angle_beta   90.00
_cell.angle_gamma   90.00
#
_symmetry.space_group_name_H-M   'P 1'
#
loop_
_entity.id
_entity.type
_entity.pdbx_description
1 polymer ?
#
loop_
_entity_poly.entity_id
_entity_poly.type
_entity_poly.pdbx_seq_one_letter_code
_entity_poly.pdbx_strand_id
1 'polypeptide(L)'
;IIENSPTTFLKPVATGNQDLKDGGFAFPPTNPLISPMTLNGMRDFYKNNEYVKNLDELTLCSRHAGNMNPDNDKNSNYKYPAVYDYNDKKCHILYIAAQENNGPRYCNKDQSKRNSMFCFRPAKDKLFETYTYLSKNVVDNWEEVCPRR
;
A
#
# COMPACT_ATOMS: atom_id res chain seq x y z
N ILE A 1 11.69 1.38 -3.25
CA ILE A 1 12.19 2.17 -4.41
C ILE A 1 12.01 1.34 -5.67
N ILE A 2 11.48 1.94 -6.73
CA ILE A 2 11.44 1.34 -8.07
C ILE A 2 12.67 1.86 -8.81
N GLU A 3 13.56 0.96 -9.19
CA GLU A 3 14.84 1.30 -9.83
C GLU A 3 14.59 1.88 -11.22
N ASN A 4 15.30 2.97 -11.53
CA ASN A 4 15.19 3.69 -12.80
C ASN A 4 13.73 3.95 -13.19
N SER A 5 12.91 4.50 -12.30
CA SER A 5 11.57 4.98 -12.66
C SER A 5 11.28 6.33 -12.00
N PRO A 6 10.67 7.29 -12.73
CA PRO A 6 10.19 8.53 -12.13
C PRO A 6 8.89 8.33 -11.32
N THR A 7 8.29 7.14 -11.38
CA THR A 7 7.07 6.81 -10.62
C THR A 7 7.39 6.53 -9.16
N THR A 8 6.39 6.73 -8.29
CA THR A 8 6.47 6.33 -6.89
C THR A 8 5.74 5.00 -6.70
N PHE A 9 6.13 4.22 -5.68
CA PHE A 9 5.46 2.96 -5.40
C PHE A 9 4.02 3.16 -4.87
N LEU A 10 3.68 4.35 -4.36
CA LEU A 10 2.31 4.70 -3.97
C LEU A 10 1.39 5.04 -5.14
N LYS A 11 1.93 5.18 -6.36
CA LYS A 11 1.10 5.25 -7.56
C LYS A 11 0.31 3.94 -7.72
N PRO A 12 -0.95 3.98 -8.18
CA PRO A 12 -1.67 2.77 -8.53
C PRO A 12 -0.94 1.91 -9.55
N VAL A 13 -1.14 0.59 -9.48
CA VAL A 13 -0.66 -0.34 -10.51
C VAL A 13 -1.18 0.03 -11.90
N ALA A 14 -0.42 -0.34 -12.92
CA ALA A 14 -0.83 -0.18 -14.30
C ALA A 14 -2.08 -1.03 -14.60
N THR A 15 -3.07 -0.46 -15.28
CA THR A 15 -4.29 -1.18 -15.69
C THR A 15 -4.64 -0.88 -17.16
N GLY A 16 -5.39 -1.79 -17.80
CA GLY A 16 -5.79 -1.64 -19.20
C GLY A 16 -4.59 -1.64 -20.15
N ASN A 17 -4.44 -0.57 -20.93
CA ASN A 17 -3.41 -0.44 -21.96
C ASN A 17 -2.11 0.24 -21.45
N GLN A 18 -1.97 0.43 -20.14
CA GLN A 18 -0.77 1.03 -19.55
C GLN A 18 0.38 0.01 -19.50
N ASP A 19 1.60 0.48 -19.76
CA ASP A 19 2.77 -0.38 -19.58
C ASP A 19 2.99 -0.66 -18.08
N LEU A 20 3.53 -1.84 -17.75
CA LEU A 20 3.80 -2.22 -16.36
C LEU A 20 4.61 -1.15 -15.60
N LYS A 21 5.60 -0.54 -16.26
CA LYS A 21 6.48 0.49 -15.69
C LYS A 21 5.82 1.87 -15.52
N ASP A 22 4.61 2.07 -16.04
CA ASP A 22 3.84 3.30 -15.81
C ASP A 22 3.14 3.31 -14.45
N GLY A 23 2.92 2.13 -13.86
CA GLY A 23 2.27 1.96 -12.57
C GLY A 23 3.22 2.08 -11.38
N GLY A 24 2.62 2.06 -10.19
CA GLY A 24 3.29 1.75 -8.94
C GLY A 24 2.73 0.46 -8.36
N PHE A 25 2.56 0.41 -7.04
CA PHE A 25 2.20 -0.79 -6.28
C PHE A 25 0.84 -0.64 -5.60
N ALA A 26 0.29 0.58 -5.54
CA ALA A 26 -0.97 0.84 -4.86
C ALA A 26 -2.17 0.26 -5.62
N PHE A 27 -3.27 0.09 -4.90
CA PHE A 27 -4.52 -0.39 -5.45
C PHE A 27 -5.03 0.52 -6.58
N PRO A 28 -5.55 -0.04 -7.69
CA PRO A 28 -6.17 0.75 -8.74
C PRO A 28 -7.45 1.45 -8.24
N PRO A 29 -7.85 2.58 -8.84
CA PRO A 29 -9.10 3.25 -8.49
C PRO A 29 -10.31 2.32 -8.63
N THR A 30 -11.21 2.37 -7.65
CA THR A 30 -12.46 1.60 -7.63
C THR A 30 -13.68 2.52 -7.54
N ASN A 31 -14.87 1.97 -7.76
CA ASN A 31 -16.13 2.66 -7.49
C ASN A 31 -17.00 1.79 -6.56
N PRO A 32 -17.25 2.21 -5.29
CA PRO A 32 -16.74 3.42 -4.64
C PRO A 32 -15.22 3.39 -4.43
N LEU A 33 -14.59 4.57 -4.28
CA LEU A 33 -13.15 4.70 -4.07
C LEU A 33 -12.75 4.17 -2.69
N ILE A 34 -11.87 3.17 -2.66
CA ILE A 34 -11.35 2.57 -1.41
C ILE A 34 -9.90 2.96 -1.11
N SER A 35 -9.10 3.30 -2.12
CA SER A 35 -7.68 3.60 -1.94
C SER A 35 -7.21 4.57 -3.03
N PRO A 36 -6.43 5.61 -2.67
CA PRO A 36 -6.12 6.02 -1.30
C PRO A 36 -7.34 6.59 -0.58
N MET A 37 -7.36 6.49 0.75
CA MET A 37 -8.42 7.07 1.59
C MET A 37 -7.80 7.90 2.74
N THR A 38 -8.37 9.07 3.01
CA THR A 38 -7.92 9.92 4.13
C THR A 38 -8.34 9.32 5.47
N LEU A 39 -7.69 9.73 6.56
CA LEU A 39 -8.07 9.33 7.91
C LEU A 39 -9.56 9.61 8.20
N ASN A 40 -10.00 10.84 7.92
CA ASN A 40 -11.41 11.21 8.11
C ASN A 40 -12.33 10.38 7.20
N GLY A 41 -11.92 10.14 5.95
CA GLY A 41 -12.66 9.26 5.03
C GLY A 41 -12.84 7.85 5.60
N MET A 42 -11.80 7.27 6.20
CA MET A 42 -11.89 5.96 6.87
C MET A 42 -12.80 6.02 8.10
N ARG A 43 -12.68 7.05 8.95
CA ARG A 43 -13.55 7.21 10.14
C ARG A 43 -15.02 7.37 9.74
N ASP A 44 -15.31 8.10 8.67
CA ASP A 44 -16.65 8.27 8.12
C ASP A 44 -17.17 6.96 7.50
N PHE A 45 -16.32 6.23 6.79
CA PHE A 45 -16.65 4.91 6.22
C PHE A 45 -17.04 3.92 7.32
N TYR A 46 -16.33 3.94 8.45
CA TYR A 46 -16.59 3.08 9.60
C TYR A 46 -17.45 3.73 10.70
N LYS A 47 -18.16 4.83 10.43
CA LYS A 47 -18.88 5.61 11.47
C LYS A 47 -19.84 4.81 12.37
N ASN A 48 -20.39 3.71 11.84
CA ASN A 48 -21.32 2.84 12.55
C ASN A 48 -20.63 1.69 13.32
N ASN A 49 -19.30 1.56 13.22
CA ASN A 49 -18.50 0.58 13.96
C ASN A 49 -17.71 1.30 15.05
N GLU A 50 -18.20 1.24 16.29
CA GLU A 50 -17.65 1.99 17.42
C GLU A 50 -16.20 1.60 17.77
N TYR A 51 -15.84 0.34 17.56
CA TYR A 51 -14.47 -0.11 17.75
C TYR A 51 -13.54 0.44 16.66
N VAL A 52 -13.85 0.14 15.40
CA VAL A 52 -12.97 0.45 14.27
C VAL A 52 -12.80 1.95 14.08
N LYS A 53 -13.88 2.74 14.20
CA LYS A 53 -13.82 4.20 14.00
C LYS A 53 -12.91 4.91 15.01
N ASN A 54 -12.63 4.29 16.15
CA ASN A 54 -11.87 4.86 17.26
C ASN A 54 -10.42 4.33 17.32
N LEU A 55 -10.03 3.42 16.43
CA LEU A 55 -8.65 2.96 16.31
C LEU A 55 -7.71 4.12 15.98
N ASP A 56 -6.44 3.95 16.35
CA ASP A 56 -5.36 4.82 15.88
C ASP A 56 -5.24 4.73 14.35
N GLU A 57 -4.63 5.74 13.74
CA GLU A 57 -4.59 5.87 12.28
C GLU A 57 -3.80 4.76 11.56
N LEU A 58 -2.78 4.18 12.18
CA LEU A 58 -2.03 3.06 11.59
C LEU A 58 -2.83 1.76 11.67
N THR A 59 -3.42 1.45 12.82
CA THR A 59 -4.25 0.26 12.96
C THR A 59 -5.50 0.38 12.11
N LEU A 60 -6.14 1.56 12.07
CA LEU A 60 -7.29 1.81 11.19
C LEU A 60 -6.94 1.59 9.72
N CYS A 61 -5.79 2.09 9.25
CA CYS A 61 -5.33 1.85 7.88
C CYS A 61 -5.05 0.35 7.62
N SER A 62 -4.39 -0.34 8.54
CA SER A 62 -4.13 -1.79 8.45
C SER A 62 -5.42 -2.61 8.39
N ARG A 63 -6.41 -2.31 9.25
CA ARG A 63 -7.72 -2.98 9.27
C ARG A 63 -8.53 -2.64 8.01
N HIS A 64 -8.48 -1.40 7.53
CA HIS A 64 -9.13 -1.00 6.29
C HIS A 64 -8.60 -1.80 5.10
N ALA A 65 -7.27 -1.91 4.95
CA ALA A 65 -6.65 -2.73 3.92
C ALA A 65 -6.99 -4.23 4.07
N GLY A 66 -7.02 -4.72 5.31
CA GLY A 66 -7.40 -6.10 5.64
C GLY A 66 -8.87 -6.46 5.42
N ASN A 67 -9.76 -5.49 5.18
CA ASN A 67 -11.14 -5.77 4.82
C ASN A 67 -11.33 -6.10 3.33
N MET A 68 -10.29 -5.89 2.51
CA MET A 68 -10.31 -6.27 1.10
C MET A 68 -10.11 -7.77 0.94
N ASN A 69 -11.03 -8.41 0.22
CA ASN A 69 -10.92 -9.81 -0.14
C ASN A 69 -10.23 -9.93 -1.51
N PRO A 70 -9.13 -10.69 -1.61
CA PRO A 70 -8.50 -10.98 -2.89
C PRO A 70 -9.43 -11.85 -3.75
N ASP A 71 -9.59 -11.50 -5.03
CA ASP A 71 -10.25 -12.32 -6.06
C ASP A 71 -11.62 -12.91 -5.68
N ASN A 72 -12.38 -12.19 -4.85
CA ASN A 72 -13.67 -12.63 -4.28
C ASN A 72 -13.62 -13.91 -3.43
N ASP A 73 -12.43 -14.39 -3.07
CA ASP A 73 -12.28 -15.51 -2.14
C ASP A 73 -12.52 -15.03 -0.70
N LYS A 74 -13.73 -15.31 -0.21
CA LYS A 74 -14.16 -14.95 1.14
C LYS A 74 -13.47 -15.76 2.24
N ASN A 75 -12.85 -16.90 1.90
CA ASN A 75 -12.21 -17.79 2.87
C ASN A 75 -10.69 -17.63 2.90
N SER A 76 -10.14 -16.70 2.10
CA SER A 76 -8.71 -16.46 2.07
C SER A 76 -8.22 -15.73 3.32
N ASN A 77 -7.14 -16.26 3.89
CA ASN A 77 -6.38 -15.58 4.94
C ASN A 77 -5.45 -14.48 4.38
N TYR A 78 -5.31 -14.40 3.05
CA TYR A 78 -4.50 -13.36 2.41
C TYR A 78 -5.19 -12.02 2.53
N LYS A 79 -4.45 -11.02 3.01
CA LYS A 79 -4.89 -9.64 3.13
C LYS A 79 -3.81 -8.71 2.59
N TYR A 80 -4.23 -7.66 1.90
CA TYR A 80 -3.31 -6.68 1.33
C TYR A 80 -2.59 -5.90 2.44
N PRO A 81 -1.29 -5.61 2.28
CA PRO A 81 -0.61 -4.64 3.12
C PRO A 81 -0.99 -3.22 2.73
N ALA A 82 -0.58 -2.24 3.54
CA ALA A 82 -0.83 -0.84 3.30
C ALA A 82 0.40 0.03 3.61
N VAL A 83 0.35 1.27 3.15
CA VAL A 83 1.23 2.34 3.62
C VAL A 83 0.37 3.50 4.10
N TYR A 84 0.64 3.97 5.31
CA TYR A 84 0.08 5.20 5.82
C TYR A 84 1.09 6.34 5.63
N ASP A 85 0.64 7.45 5.05
CA ASP A 85 1.41 8.68 4.96
C ASP A 85 0.93 9.68 6.02
N TYR A 86 1.80 9.99 6.98
CA TYR A 86 1.54 10.95 8.06
C TYR A 86 1.37 12.39 7.54
N ASN A 87 2.02 12.76 6.43
CA ASN A 87 1.95 14.11 5.89
C ASN A 87 0.55 14.40 5.35
N ASP A 88 0.08 13.52 4.47
CA ASP A 88 -1.21 13.65 3.81
C ASP A 88 -2.38 13.07 4.63
N LYS A 89 -2.08 12.36 5.72
CA LYS A 89 -3.02 11.55 6.52
C LYS A 89 -3.82 10.59 5.64
N LYS A 90 -3.14 9.90 4.72
CA LYS A 90 -3.73 8.98 3.74
C LYS A 90 -3.27 7.56 3.95
N CYS A 91 -4.21 6.63 3.85
CA CYS A 91 -3.97 5.21 3.76
C CYS A 91 -3.96 4.77 2.29
N HIS A 92 -2.89 4.11 1.87
CA HIS A 92 -2.71 3.53 0.55
C HIS A 92 -2.70 2.01 0.68
N ILE A 93 -3.69 1.32 0.13
CA ILE A 93 -3.67 -0.14 0.03
C ILE A 93 -2.69 -0.54 -1.07
N LEU A 94 -1.82 -1.51 -0.80
CA LEU A 94 -0.89 -2.03 -1.81
C LEU A 94 -1.49 -3.25 -2.50
N TYR A 95 -1.64 -3.18 -3.82
CA TYR A 95 -2.02 -4.33 -4.65
C TYR A 95 -0.88 -5.35 -4.74
N ILE A 96 0.36 -4.87 -4.84
CA ILE A 96 1.56 -5.70 -4.90
C ILE A 96 2.16 -5.81 -3.48
N ALA A 97 2.13 -7.02 -2.91
CA ALA A 97 2.73 -7.29 -1.61
C ALA A 97 4.24 -7.60 -1.65
N ALA A 98 4.80 -7.84 -2.85
CA ALA A 98 6.23 -8.07 -3.03
C ALA A 98 7.04 -6.81 -2.65
N GLN A 99 8.18 -7.00 -1.99
CA GLN A 99 9.01 -5.88 -1.50
C GLN A 99 10.38 -5.77 -2.20
N GLU A 100 10.86 -6.85 -2.82
CA GLU A 100 12.11 -6.85 -3.57
C GLU A 100 12.03 -7.72 -4.83
N ASN A 101 12.60 -7.21 -5.92
CA ASN A 101 12.93 -7.93 -7.15
C ASN A 101 14.12 -7.19 -7.81
N ASN A 102 15.33 -7.74 -7.71
CA ASN A 102 16.54 -7.04 -8.14
C ASN A 102 17.45 -7.89 -9.06
N GLY A 103 17.08 -9.14 -9.33
CA GLY A 103 17.87 -10.06 -10.13
C GLY A 103 17.79 -9.73 -11.62
N PRO A 104 18.92 -9.64 -12.35
CA PRO A 104 18.94 -9.22 -13.76
C PRO A 104 18.22 -10.19 -14.71
N ARG A 105 17.95 -11.42 -14.26
CA ARG A 105 17.14 -12.42 -14.97
C ARG A 105 15.63 -12.19 -14.80
N TYR A 106 15.21 -11.54 -13.71
CA TYR A 106 13.82 -11.49 -13.24
C TYR A 106 13.20 -10.08 -13.31
N CYS A 107 14.04 -9.06 -13.48
CA CYS A 107 13.62 -7.69 -13.64
C CYS A 107 14.54 -6.98 -14.64
N ASN A 108 14.07 -5.87 -15.19
CA ASN A 108 14.84 -5.11 -16.15
C ASN A 108 14.99 -3.64 -15.72
N LYS A 109 16.25 -3.20 -15.60
CA LYS A 109 16.63 -1.82 -15.26
C LYS A 109 16.53 -0.85 -16.44
N ASP A 110 16.41 -1.35 -17.67
CA ASP A 110 16.28 -0.55 -18.89
C ASP A 110 14.86 0.04 -19.01
N GLN A 111 14.76 1.36 -18.95
CA GLN A 111 13.49 2.09 -19.06
C GLN A 111 12.81 1.94 -20.43
N SER A 112 13.56 1.66 -21.49
CA SER A 112 13.00 1.47 -22.83
C SER A 112 12.16 0.19 -22.93
N LYS A 113 12.44 -0.80 -22.09
CA LYS A 113 11.65 -2.06 -22.02
C LYS A 113 10.47 -1.89 -21.08
N ARG A 114 9.48 -1.13 -21.53
CA ARG A 114 8.36 -0.64 -20.74
C ARG A 114 7.46 -1.73 -20.13
N ASN A 115 7.28 -2.84 -20.86
CA ASN A 115 6.44 -3.97 -20.44
C ASN A 115 7.17 -5.09 -19.68
N SER A 116 8.43 -4.86 -19.30
CA SER A 116 9.17 -5.82 -18.47
C SER A 116 8.98 -5.54 -16.98
N MET A 117 9.13 -6.59 -16.15
CA MET A 117 9.10 -6.48 -14.68
C MET A 117 10.07 -5.40 -14.20
N PHE A 118 9.55 -4.45 -13.41
CA PHE A 118 10.38 -3.43 -12.78
C PHE A 118 11.28 -4.05 -11.71
N CYS A 119 12.50 -3.52 -11.60
CA CYS A 119 13.39 -3.83 -10.48
C CYS A 119 13.04 -2.94 -9.30
N PHE A 120 13.01 -3.47 -8.09
CA PHE A 120 12.69 -2.72 -6.88
C PHE A 120 13.27 -3.36 -5.63
N ARG A 121 13.41 -2.56 -4.58
CA ARG A 121 13.90 -2.98 -3.27
C ARG A 121 13.30 -2.12 -2.15
N PRO A 122 13.23 -2.61 -0.92
CA PRO A 122 12.87 -1.79 0.22
C PRO A 122 13.95 -0.74 0.47
N ALA A 123 13.56 0.42 0.99
CA ALA A 123 14.49 1.46 1.41
C ALA A 123 13.85 2.35 2.47
N LYS A 124 14.68 2.92 3.34
CA LYS A 124 14.35 4.10 4.13
C LYS A 124 15.03 5.28 3.44
N ASP A 125 14.25 6.08 2.74
CA ASP A 125 14.70 7.26 2.02
C ASP A 125 14.07 8.51 2.65
N LYS A 126 14.69 9.68 2.49
CA LYS A 126 14.14 10.93 3.00
C LYS A 126 12.74 11.21 2.44
N LEU A 127 12.48 10.79 1.20
CA LEU A 127 11.15 10.89 0.58
C LEU A 127 10.06 10.05 1.27
N PHE A 128 10.45 9.08 2.11
CA PHE A 128 9.54 8.14 2.78
C PHE A 128 9.53 8.34 4.30
N GLU A 129 10.08 9.45 4.80
CA GLU A 129 10.20 9.69 6.25
C GLU A 129 8.86 9.71 6.98
N THR A 130 7.79 10.13 6.29
CA THR A 130 6.42 10.17 6.81
C THR A 130 5.64 8.89 6.51
N TYR A 131 6.24 7.92 5.84
CA TYR A 131 5.55 6.70 5.41
C TYR A 131 5.75 5.58 6.43
N THR A 132 4.67 4.88 6.75
CA THR A 132 4.72 3.66 7.57
C THR A 132 4.14 2.49 6.79
N TYR A 133 4.96 1.48 6.56
CA TYR A 133 4.52 0.22 5.96
C TYR A 133 3.80 -0.64 6.99
N LEU A 134 2.61 -1.13 6.65
CA LEU A 134 1.70 -1.82 7.54
C LEU A 134 1.39 -3.21 6.96
N SER A 135 1.74 -4.25 7.71
CA SER A 135 1.22 -5.59 7.43
C SER A 135 -0.25 -5.70 7.86
N LYS A 136 -0.90 -6.81 7.50
CA LYS A 136 -2.26 -7.13 8.00
C LYS A 136 -2.33 -7.36 9.52
N ASN A 137 -1.19 -7.60 10.17
CA ASN A 137 -1.11 -8.04 11.57
C ASN A 137 -0.63 -6.93 12.52
N VAL A 138 -0.70 -5.65 12.11
CA VAL A 138 -0.42 -4.54 13.03
C VAL A 138 -1.38 -4.64 14.22
N VAL A 139 -0.81 -4.63 15.42
CA VAL A 139 -1.54 -4.76 16.68
C VAL A 139 -2.09 -3.41 17.13
N ASP A 140 -3.26 -3.41 17.74
CA ASP A 140 -3.98 -2.18 18.08
C ASP A 140 -3.28 -1.37 19.17
N ASN A 141 -2.45 -2.02 20.00
CA ASN A 141 -1.63 -1.38 21.03
C ASN A 141 -0.17 -1.17 20.60
N TRP A 142 0.10 -1.04 19.30
CA TRP A 142 1.47 -0.92 18.78
C TRP A 142 2.24 0.25 19.41
N GLU A 143 1.57 1.33 19.83
CA GLU A 143 2.20 2.47 20.49
C GLU A 143 2.94 2.08 21.79
N GLU A 144 2.48 1.03 22.48
CA GLU A 144 3.06 0.56 23.74
C GLU A 144 4.09 -0.56 23.52
N VAL A 145 3.90 -1.38 22.48
CA VAL A 145 4.66 -2.63 22.29
C VAL A 145 5.62 -2.61 21.11
N CYS A 146 5.50 -1.63 20.20
CA CYS A 146 6.36 -1.49 19.03
C CYS A 146 7.24 -0.23 19.14
N PRO A 147 8.50 -0.27 18.65
CA PRO A 147 9.39 0.88 18.74
C PRO A 147 8.88 2.09 17.95
N ARG A 148 8.75 3.23 18.64
CA ARG A 148 8.61 4.57 18.08
C ARG A 148 9.32 5.55 19.01
N ARG A 149 9.92 6.61 18.46
CA ARG A 149 10.60 7.67 19.21
C ARG A 149 9.90 8.99 18.98
#